data_AF-A0AAV4AH61-F1
#
_entry.id   AF-A0AAV4AH61-F1
#
_cell.length_a   1.000
_cell.length_b   1.000
_cell.length_c   1.000
_cell.angle_alpha   90.00
_cell.angle_beta   90.00
_cell.angle_gamma   90.00
#
_symmetry.space_group_name_H-M   'P 1'
#
loop_
_entity.id
_entity.type
_entity.pdbx_description
1 polymer ?
#
loop_
_entity_poly.entity_id
_entity_poly.type
_entity_poly.pdbx_seq_one_letter_code
_entity_poly.pdbx_strand_id
1 'polypeptide(L)'
;MSSQTVMAMKEATDLTWSQLRQQKRFLKEAGLSLPNEQEQRKAMLGLTNTFATDFPDFVDITGNTHNTPLVRVKNISDFVKQLLDQYKTQGTLTWHNSIIPHDEVWVKFGGDHGKDSLRFTLQIANTDKPNSK
;
A
#
# COMPACT_ATOMS: atom_id res chain seq x y z
N MET A 1 5.19 -21.34 -1.24
CA MET A 1 4.74 -19.95 -1.53
C MET A 1 5.18 -19.03 -0.41
N SER A 2 5.48 -17.76 -0.70
CA SER A 2 5.86 -16.79 0.34
C SER A 2 4.64 -16.32 1.15
N SER A 3 4.85 -15.88 2.40
CA SER A 3 3.78 -15.33 3.25
C SER A 3 3.12 -14.09 2.62
N GLN A 4 3.89 -13.25 1.92
CA GLN A 4 3.38 -12.07 1.21
C GLN A 4 2.47 -12.45 0.04
N THR A 5 2.82 -13.49 -0.72
CA THR A 5 2.01 -13.97 -1.85
C THR A 5 0.66 -14.53 -1.35
N VAL A 6 0.66 -15.26 -0.24
CA VAL A 6 -0.58 -15.79 0.35
C VAL A 6 -1.45 -14.69 0.93
N MET A 7 -0.84 -13.65 1.52
CA MET A 7 -1.57 -12.44 1.95
C MET A 7 -2.19 -11.69 0.77
N ALA A 8 -1.42 -11.47 -0.31
CA ALA A 8 -1.92 -10.85 -1.52
C ALA A 8 -3.09 -11.64 -2.12
N MET A 9 -2.99 -12.98 -2.15
CA MET A 9 -4.08 -13.85 -2.58
C MET A 9 -5.32 -13.70 -1.70
N LYS A 10 -5.16 -13.72 -0.36
CA LYS A 10 -6.25 -13.53 0.60
C LYS A 10 -6.98 -12.21 0.38
N GLU A 11 -6.24 -11.11 0.23
CA GLU A 11 -6.82 -9.78 -0.01
C GLU A 11 -7.48 -9.70 -1.39
N ALA A 12 -6.85 -10.22 -2.45
CA ALA A 12 -7.41 -10.19 -3.80
C ALA A 12 -8.68 -11.04 -3.97
N THR A 13 -8.91 -11.99 -3.06
CA THR A 13 -10.08 -12.90 -3.08
C THR A 13 -11.07 -12.61 -1.95
N ASP A 14 -10.85 -11.53 -1.19
CA ASP A 14 -11.64 -11.14 -0.02
C ASP A 14 -11.87 -12.28 1.00
N LEU A 15 -10.91 -13.19 1.12
CA LEU A 15 -11.02 -14.33 2.03
C LEU A 15 -10.82 -13.89 3.48
N THR A 16 -11.73 -14.33 4.34
CA THR A 16 -11.54 -14.25 5.79
C THR A 16 -10.49 -15.26 6.27
N TRP A 17 -9.92 -15.04 7.46
CA TRP A 17 -8.94 -15.97 8.06
C TRP A 17 -9.50 -17.38 8.30
N SER A 18 -10.81 -17.53 8.52
CA SER A 18 -11.44 -18.85 8.63
C SER A 18 -11.51 -19.56 7.27
N GLN A 19 -11.91 -18.85 6.21
CA GLN A 19 -11.96 -19.40 4.86
C GLN A 19 -10.55 -19.75 4.34
N LEU A 20 -9.56 -18.90 4.60
CA LEU A 20 -8.17 -19.19 4.25
C LEU A 20 -7.63 -20.45 4.95
N ARG A 21 -8.03 -20.69 6.21
CA ARG A 21 -7.68 -21.93 6.93
C ARG A 21 -8.32 -23.16 6.29
N GLN A 22 -9.56 -23.07 5.82
CA GLN A 22 -10.22 -24.16 5.09
C GLN A 22 -9.52 -24.43 3.75
N GLN A 23 -9.26 -23.39 2.97
CA GLN A 23 -8.54 -23.50 1.70
C GLN A 23 -7.14 -24.09 1.91
N LYS A 24 -6.43 -23.71 2.97
CA LYS A 24 -5.12 -24.27 3.32
C LYS A 24 -5.19 -25.76 3.63
N ARG A 25 -6.25 -26.24 4.31
CA ARG A 25 -6.45 -27.68 4.56
C ARG A 25 -6.63 -28.43 3.25
N PHE A 26 -7.49 -27.92 2.38
CA PHE A 26 -7.71 -28.50 1.05
C PHE A 26 -6.45 -28.53 0.19
N LEU A 27 -5.69 -27.42 0.14
CA LEU A 27 -4.43 -27.35 -0.61
C LEU A 27 -3.36 -28.29 -0.05
N LYS A 28 -3.36 -28.50 1.27
CA LYS A 28 -2.45 -29.46 1.92
C LYS A 28 -2.73 -30.89 1.47
N GLU A 29 -4.01 -31.27 1.30
CA GLU A 29 -4.39 -32.57 0.73
C GLU A 29 -3.90 -32.74 -0.71
N ALA A 30 -3.88 -31.65 -1.48
CA ALA A 30 -3.31 -31.60 -2.83
C ALA A 30 -1.76 -31.48 -2.87
N GLY A 31 -1.07 -31.59 -1.71
CA GLY A 31 0.39 -31.52 -1.62
C GLY A 31 0.99 -30.11 -1.61
N LEU A 32 0.17 -29.06 -1.58
CA LEU A 32 0.61 -27.66 -1.54
C LEU A 32 0.64 -27.13 -0.10
N SER A 33 1.84 -26.85 0.41
CA SER A 33 2.01 -26.27 1.75
C SER A 33 2.03 -24.74 1.70
N LEU A 34 1.16 -24.12 2.50
CA LEU A 34 1.14 -22.67 2.72
C LEU A 34 1.77 -22.31 4.08
N PRO A 35 2.38 -21.11 4.22
CA PRO A 35 2.94 -20.61 5.47
C PRO A 35 1.94 -20.61 6.62
N ASN A 36 2.40 -20.63 7.87
CA ASN A 36 1.48 -20.62 9.01
C ASN A 36 0.80 -19.24 9.19
N GLU A 37 -0.36 -19.20 9.86
CA GLU A 37 -1.11 -17.95 10.02
C GLU A 37 -0.32 -16.90 10.84
N GLN A 38 0.48 -17.34 11.83
CA GLN A 38 1.29 -16.44 12.65
C GLN A 38 2.38 -15.73 11.83
N GLU A 39 3.05 -16.44 10.93
CA GLU A 39 4.03 -15.90 9.98
C GLU A 39 3.37 -14.94 8.99
N GLN A 40 2.16 -15.25 8.53
CA GLN A 40 1.39 -14.37 7.65
C GLN A 40 1.01 -13.07 8.37
N ARG A 41 0.53 -13.15 9.62
CA ARG A 41 0.22 -11.98 10.46
C ARG A 41 1.48 -11.17 10.81
N LYS A 42 2.61 -11.82 11.05
CA LYS A 42 3.90 -11.15 11.29
C LYS A 42 4.39 -10.42 10.05
N ALA A 43 4.23 -11.02 8.87
CA ALA A 43 4.53 -10.36 7.59
C ALA A 43 3.60 -9.15 7.35
N MET A 44 2.32 -9.25 7.74
CA MET A 44 1.37 -8.13 7.70
C MET A 44 1.83 -6.97 8.61
N LEU A 45 2.28 -7.27 9.82
CA LEU A 45 2.84 -6.27 10.74
C LEU A 45 4.11 -5.62 10.15
N GLY A 46 4.95 -6.38 9.44
CA GLY A 46 6.10 -5.84 8.72
C GLY A 46 5.72 -4.80 7.65
N LEU A 47 4.58 -4.98 6.98
CA LEU A 47 4.03 -4.01 6.02
C LEU A 47 3.45 -2.77 6.71
N THR A 48 2.99 -2.88 7.96
CA THR A 48 2.49 -1.75 8.75
C THR A 48 3.58 -0.82 9.29
N ASN A 49 4.88 -1.10 9.07
CA ASN A 49 5.91 -0.17 9.51
C ASN A 49 5.88 1.17 8.75
N THR A 50 5.38 1.18 7.52
CA THR A 50 5.28 2.39 6.69
C THR A 50 4.11 3.29 7.11
N PHE A 51 3.04 2.72 7.67
CA PHE A 51 1.78 3.43 7.94
C PHE A 51 1.47 3.49 9.44
N ALA A 52 0.98 4.63 9.92
CA ALA A 52 0.42 4.80 11.24
C ALA A 52 -1.10 4.97 11.14
N THR A 53 -1.81 4.44 12.11
CA THR A 53 -3.26 4.58 12.24
C THR A 53 -3.55 5.36 13.50
N ASP A 54 -4.28 6.47 13.36
CA ASP A 54 -4.69 7.36 14.43
C ASP A 54 -6.22 7.56 14.37
N PHE A 55 -6.81 8.07 15.45
CA PHE A 55 -8.24 8.41 15.54
C PHE A 55 -8.41 9.86 15.99
N PRO A 56 -7.97 10.84 15.17
CA PRO A 56 -8.10 12.25 15.52
C PRO A 56 -9.54 12.72 15.45
N ASP A 57 -9.80 13.75 16.23
CA ASP A 57 -11.06 14.50 16.22
C ASP A 57 -11.01 15.56 15.11
N PHE A 58 -11.91 15.45 14.14
CA PHE A 58 -12.09 16.44 13.08
C PHE A 58 -13.32 17.29 13.35
N VAL A 59 -13.20 18.60 13.18
CA VAL A 59 -14.33 19.52 13.27
C VAL A 59 -14.91 19.73 11.89
N ASP A 60 -16.20 19.46 11.72
CA ASP A 60 -16.90 19.71 10.46
C ASP A 60 -17.21 21.20 10.26
N ILE A 61 -17.71 21.54 9.07
CA ILE A 61 -18.10 22.92 8.72
C ILE A 61 -19.24 23.47 9.60
N THR A 62 -19.99 22.59 10.29
CA THR A 62 -21.08 22.95 11.21
C THR A 62 -20.60 23.07 12.66
N GLY A 63 -19.32 22.80 12.94
CA GLY A 63 -18.73 22.85 14.27
C GLY A 63 -18.87 21.57 15.10
N ASN A 64 -19.39 20.46 14.54
CA ASN A 64 -19.44 19.19 15.26
C ASN A 64 -18.11 18.45 15.14
N THR A 65 -17.70 17.81 16.24
CA THR A 65 -16.48 17.01 16.31
C THR A 65 -16.77 15.55 15.99
N HIS A 66 -16.03 14.99 15.04
CA HIS A 66 -16.11 13.59 14.61
C HIS A 66 -14.79 12.88 14.86
N ASN A 67 -14.82 11.83 15.67
CA ASN A 67 -13.69 10.94 15.83
C ASN A 67 -13.62 10.00 14.61
N THR A 68 -12.61 10.20 13.75
CA THR A 68 -12.55 9.51 12.45
C THR A 68 -11.24 8.75 12.30
N PRO A 69 -11.24 7.51 11.79
CA PRO A 69 -10.01 6.78 11.52
C PRO A 69 -9.17 7.50 10.46
N LEU A 70 -7.89 7.74 10.78
CA LEU A 70 -6.88 8.29 9.88
C LEU A 70 -5.75 7.28 9.72
N VAL A 71 -5.42 6.96 8.47
CA VAL A 71 -4.18 6.24 8.13
C VAL A 71 -3.23 7.21 7.43
N ARG A 72 -2.00 7.31 7.93
CA ARG A 72 -0.97 8.18 7.36
C ARG A 72 0.35 7.44 7.18
N VAL A 73 1.18 7.93 6.28
CA VAL A 73 2.57 7.48 6.17
C VAL A 73 3.36 8.02 7.37
N LYS A 74 4.18 7.18 8.02
CA LYS A 74 5.00 7.60 9.17
C LYS A 74 6.10 8.57 8.76
N ASN A 75 6.81 8.26 7.68
CA ASN A 75 7.87 9.08 7.10
C ASN A 75 7.71 9.12 5.58
N ILE A 76 7.40 10.29 5.04
CA ILE A 76 7.19 10.47 3.60
C ILE A 76 8.47 10.24 2.80
N SER A 77 9.63 10.62 3.33
CA SER A 77 10.93 10.46 2.67
C SER A 77 11.29 8.99 2.50
N ASP A 78 11.07 8.19 3.54
CA ASP A 78 11.32 6.74 3.47
C ASP A 78 10.33 6.05 2.53
N PHE A 79 9.08 6.49 2.52
CA PHE A 79 8.07 5.98 1.60
C PHE A 79 8.40 6.29 0.14
N VAL A 80 8.83 7.53 -0.16
CA VAL A 80 9.26 7.91 -1.50
C VAL A 80 10.48 7.10 -1.94
N LYS A 81 11.48 6.90 -1.06
CA LYS A 81 12.64 6.05 -1.36
C LYS A 81 12.23 4.60 -1.64
N GLN A 82 11.34 4.04 -0.82
CA GLN A 82 10.80 2.70 -1.03
C GLN A 82 10.09 2.57 -2.38
N LEU A 83 9.30 3.57 -2.79
CA LEU A 83 8.67 3.61 -4.10
C LEU A 83 9.73 3.66 -5.21
N LEU A 84 10.73 4.54 -5.10
CA LEU A 84 11.82 4.63 -6.08
C LEU A 84 12.56 3.31 -6.24
N ASP A 85 12.86 2.59 -5.15
CA ASP A 85 13.49 1.27 -5.21
C ASP A 85 12.61 0.24 -5.92
N GLN A 86 11.29 0.29 -5.71
CA GLN A 86 10.33 -0.56 -6.42
C GLN A 86 10.33 -0.28 -7.92
N TYR A 87 10.18 0.98 -8.34
CA TYR A 87 10.20 1.36 -9.76
C TYR A 87 11.57 1.03 -10.40
N LYS A 88 12.67 1.20 -9.67
CA LYS A 88 14.02 0.81 -10.13
C LYS A 88 14.11 -0.69 -10.36
N THR A 89 13.62 -1.50 -9.42
CA THR A 89 13.62 -2.96 -9.52
C THR A 89 12.76 -3.44 -10.70
N GLN A 90 11.69 -2.70 -11.01
CA GLN A 90 10.81 -2.98 -12.14
C GLN A 90 11.33 -2.44 -13.47
N GLY A 91 12.42 -1.66 -13.48
CA GLY A 91 12.97 -1.05 -14.69
C GLY A 91 12.07 0.02 -15.31
N THR A 92 11.18 0.63 -14.53
CA THR A 92 10.17 1.60 -14.99
C THR A 92 10.56 3.06 -14.71
N LEU A 93 11.68 3.29 -14.02
CA LEU A 93 12.25 4.62 -13.84
C LEU A 93 12.90 5.11 -15.12
N THR A 94 12.63 6.37 -15.45
CA THR A 94 13.21 7.03 -16.62
C THR A 94 13.68 8.43 -16.24
N TRP A 95 14.77 8.86 -16.88
CA TRP A 95 15.19 10.25 -16.85
C TRP A 95 14.65 10.91 -18.11
N HIS A 96 13.70 11.83 -17.94
CA HIS A 96 13.11 12.56 -19.04
C HIS A 96 14.12 13.57 -19.54
N ASN A 97 14.98 13.16 -20.48
CA ASN A 97 16.04 13.95 -21.12
C ASN A 97 15.60 15.41 -21.32
N SER A 98 15.93 16.29 -20.37
CA SER A 98 15.63 17.74 -20.27
C SER A 98 14.26 18.24 -19.76
N ILE A 99 13.26 17.39 -19.46
CA ILE A 99 12.00 17.84 -18.80
C ILE A 99 12.15 17.81 -17.28
N ILE A 100 12.73 16.73 -16.75
CA ILE A 100 13.05 16.60 -15.33
C ILE A 100 14.58 16.61 -15.23
N PRO A 101 15.18 17.53 -14.46
CA PRO A 101 16.62 17.55 -14.23
C PRO A 101 17.14 16.19 -13.73
N HIS A 102 18.36 15.82 -14.13
CA HIS A 102 18.96 14.51 -13.80
C HIS A 102 19.24 14.32 -12.29
N ASP A 103 19.21 15.39 -11.53
CA ASP A 103 19.39 15.42 -10.08
C ASP A 103 18.06 15.55 -9.30
N GLU A 104 16.93 15.58 -10.00
CA GLU A 104 15.61 15.76 -9.39
C GLU A 104 14.67 14.57 -9.59
N VAL A 105 13.91 14.25 -8.53
CA VAL A 105 12.77 13.34 -8.61
C VAL A 105 11.51 14.15 -8.39
N TRP A 106 10.61 14.12 -9.37
CA TRP A 106 9.33 14.79 -9.28
C TRP A 106 8.26 13.80 -8.81
N VAL A 107 7.36 14.30 -7.97
CA VAL A 107 6.31 13.51 -7.34
C VAL A 107 4.98 14.23 -7.53
N LYS A 108 3.95 13.49 -7.94
CA LYS A 108 2.58 13.99 -8.04
C LYS A 108 1.82 13.65 -6.76
N PHE A 109 1.14 14.65 -6.23
CA PHE A 109 0.21 14.50 -5.12
C PHE A 109 -1.21 14.68 -5.63
N GLY A 110 -2.04 13.67 -5.38
CA GLY A 110 -3.48 13.71 -5.66
C GLY A 110 -4.27 13.67 -4.37
N GLY A 111 -5.43 14.33 -4.38
CA GLY A 111 -6.43 14.21 -3.32
C GLY A 111 -7.77 13.89 -3.96
N ASP A 112 -8.47 12.92 -3.41
CA ASP A 112 -9.84 12.58 -3.80
C ASP A 112 -10.73 12.57 -2.57
N HIS A 113 -11.87 13.25 -2.68
CA HIS A 113 -12.88 13.27 -1.64
C HIS A 113 -14.05 12.39 -2.07
N GLY A 114 -14.20 11.25 -1.42
CA GLY A 114 -15.30 10.33 -1.64
C GLY A 114 -16.26 10.38 -0.47
N LYS A 115 -17.39 11.08 -0.63
CA LYS A 115 -18.52 11.22 0.31
C LYS A 115 -18.11 11.49 1.77
N ASP A 116 -17.76 10.44 2.51
CA ASP A 116 -17.41 10.48 3.94
C ASP A 116 -15.90 10.21 4.19
N SER A 117 -15.08 10.16 3.13
CA SER A 117 -13.65 9.86 3.22
C SER A 117 -12.81 10.80 2.36
N LEU A 118 -11.61 11.12 2.84
CA LEU A 118 -10.59 11.85 2.11
C LEU A 118 -9.40 10.92 1.90
N ARG A 119 -8.95 10.80 0.66
CA ARG A 119 -7.80 9.97 0.30
C ARG A 119 -6.77 10.82 -0.41
N PHE A 120 -5.52 10.69 0.02
CA PHE A 120 -4.39 11.27 -0.69
C PHE A 120 -3.60 10.16 -1.38
N THR A 121 -3.13 10.45 -2.58
CA THR A 121 -2.31 9.56 -3.39
C THR A 121 -1.01 10.24 -3.76
N LEU A 122 0.03 9.44 -3.94
CA LEU A 122 1.36 9.87 -4.32
C LEU A 122 1.83 9.01 -5.48
N GLN A 123 2.36 9.64 -6.54
CA GLN A 123 2.93 8.94 -7.70
C GLN A 123 4.29 9.53 -8.08
N ILE A 124 5.28 8.68 -8.36
CA ILE A 124 6.57 9.10 -8.91
C ILE A 124 6.39 9.48 -10.39
N ALA A 125 6.80 10.70 -10.76
CA ALA A 125 6.65 11.23 -12.12
C ALA A 125 7.80 10.83 -13.06
N ASN A 126 8.92 10.37 -12.53
CA ASN A 126 10.08 9.85 -13.27
C ASN A 126 9.82 8.46 -13.87
N THR A 127 8.71 8.29 -14.59
CA THR A 127 8.33 7.08 -15.34
C THR A 127 7.98 7.47 -16.78
N ASP A 128 8.06 6.55 -17.74
CA ASP A 128 7.86 6.88 -19.18
C ASP A 128 6.48 7.48 -19.48
N LYS A 129 5.44 7.03 -18.77
CA LYS A 129 4.06 7.47 -18.94
C LYS A 129 3.43 7.83 -17.61
N PRO A 130 3.82 8.95 -16.98
CA PRO A 130 3.44 9.26 -15.61
C PRO A 130 1.96 9.70 -15.49
N ASN A 131 1.23 9.79 -16.61
CA ASN A 131 -0.20 10.08 -16.69
C ASN A 131 -1.02 8.94 -17.32
N SER A 132 -0.38 7.84 -17.73
CA SER A 132 -1.13 6.68 -18.24
C SER A 132 -1.69 5.89 -17.08
N LYS A 133 -2.95 5.46 -17.22
CA LYS A 133 -3.54 4.42 -16.37
C LYS A 133 -2.83 3.09 -16.60
#